data_AF-A0A1H3SJF3-F1
#
_entry.id   AF-A0A1H3SJF3-F1
#
_cell.length_a   1.000
_cell.length_b   1.000
_cell.length_c   1.000
_cell.angle_alpha   90.00
_cell.angle_beta   90.00
_cell.angle_gamma   90.00
#
_symmetry.space_group_name_H-M   'P 1'
#
loop_
_entity.id
_entity.type
_entity.pdbx_description
1 polymer ?
#
loop_
_entity_poly.entity_id
_entity_poly.type
_entity_poly.pdbx_seq_one_letter_code
_entity_poly.pdbx_strand_id
1 'polypeptide(L)'
;MEPVSLEREEGNKLIFISMGTVFNQQPDFYHTCFEAFRDSPVTVILAVGKCTDSNQFKNIPPNFRMYNYVPQLDILQHADLFITHGGMNSSSESLYFCVPMLVIPVMGEQPIILKG
;
A
#
# COMPACT_ATOMS: atom_id res chain seq x y z
N MET A 1 -15.90 -6.18 -11.32
CA MET A 1 -14.92 -5.91 -10.24
C MET A 1 -15.68 -5.22 -9.14
N GLU A 2 -15.51 -5.62 -7.89
CA GLU A 2 -16.21 -4.94 -6.80
C GLU A 2 -15.63 -3.53 -6.61
N PRO A 3 -16.49 -2.53 -6.34
CA PRO A 3 -16.04 -1.17 -6.08
C PRO A 3 -15.20 -1.12 -4.79
N VAL A 4 -14.11 -0.35 -4.82
CA VAL A 4 -13.29 -0.12 -3.63
C VAL A 4 -14.06 0.82 -2.69
N SER A 5 -14.36 0.36 -1.47
CA SER A 5 -14.97 1.22 -0.47
C SER A 5 -13.95 2.21 0.08
N LEU A 6 -14.26 3.50 -0.06
CA LEU A 6 -13.52 4.64 0.52
C LEU A 6 -14.16 5.17 1.81
N GLU A 7 -15.22 4.52 2.30
CA GLU A 7 -15.94 4.94 3.50
C GLU A 7 -14.98 5.10 4.68
N ARG A 8 -15.16 6.09 5.54
CA ARG A 8 -14.30 6.25 6.71
C ARG A 8 -15.04 7.08 7.73
N GLU A 9 -14.67 6.93 9.01
CA GLU A 9 -15.18 7.80 10.04
C GLU A 9 -14.78 9.25 9.74
N GLU A 10 -15.64 10.18 10.12
CA GLU A 10 -15.43 11.60 9.84
C GLU A 10 -14.16 12.09 10.53
N GLY A 11 -13.25 12.68 9.75
CA GLY A 11 -11.94 13.13 10.23
C GLY A 11 -10.80 12.11 10.07
N ASN A 12 -11.08 10.84 9.79
CA ASN A 12 -10.03 9.84 9.59
C ASN A 12 -9.24 10.10 8.30
N LYS A 13 -7.92 10.01 8.39
CA LYS A 13 -7.01 10.14 7.24
C LYS A 13 -6.98 8.86 6.41
N LEU A 14 -6.81 8.97 5.10
CA LEU A 14 -6.71 7.82 4.19
C LEU A 14 -5.25 7.54 3.88
N ILE A 15 -4.76 6.38 4.28
CA ILE A 15 -3.45 5.88 3.88
C ILE A 15 -3.66 4.86 2.76
N PHE A 16 -3.01 5.08 1.63
CA PHE A 16 -2.94 4.10 0.56
C PHE A 16 -1.59 3.37 0.62
N ILE A 17 -1.59 2.04 0.53
CA ILE A 17 -0.38 1.21 0.53
C ILE A 17 -0.36 0.34 -0.73
N SER A 18 0.70 0.45 -1.53
CA SER A 18 0.92 -0.37 -2.73
C SER A 18 2.41 -0.59 -3.02
N MET A 19 2.82 -1.85 -3.11
CA MET A 19 4.21 -2.25 -3.35
C MET A 19 4.50 -2.61 -4.83
N GLY A 20 3.62 -2.15 -5.73
CA GLY A 20 3.74 -2.43 -7.17
C GLY A 20 3.22 -3.82 -7.56
N THR A 21 3.64 -4.30 -8.73
CA THR A 21 3.17 -5.57 -9.30
C THR A 21 4.20 -6.70 -9.26
N VAL A 22 5.49 -6.35 -9.19
CA VAL A 22 6.60 -7.30 -9.32
C VAL A 22 7.06 -7.83 -7.96
N PHE A 23 7.28 -6.95 -6.99
CA PHE A 23 7.77 -7.31 -5.65
C PHE A 23 6.80 -6.91 -4.54
N ASN A 24 5.53 -7.32 -4.68
CA ASN A 24 4.46 -6.97 -3.74
C ASN A 24 4.14 -8.03 -2.68
N GLN A 25 4.70 -9.23 -2.77
CA GLN A 25 4.50 -10.26 -1.75
C GLN A 25 5.38 -9.96 -0.54
N GLN A 26 4.96 -9.00 0.29
CA GLN A 26 5.70 -8.50 1.45
C GLN A 26 4.87 -8.70 2.74
N PRO A 27 4.62 -9.96 3.17
CA PRO A 27 3.70 -10.24 4.27
C PRO A 27 4.17 -9.65 5.61
N ASP A 28 5.47 -9.68 5.90
CA ASP A 28 6.03 -9.12 7.13
C ASP A 28 5.86 -7.60 7.20
N PHE A 29 6.03 -6.93 6.06
CA PHE A 29 5.77 -5.49 5.94
C PHE A 29 4.30 -5.18 6.18
N TYR A 30 3.38 -5.94 5.57
CA TYR A 30 1.94 -5.75 5.77
C TYR A 30 1.52 -5.99 7.23
N HIS A 31 2.09 -7.01 7.88
CA HIS A 31 1.87 -7.26 9.30
C HIS A 31 2.40 -6.09 10.16
N THR A 32 3.57 -5.57 9.83
CA THR A 32 4.12 -4.37 10.49
C THR A 32 3.19 -3.16 10.32
N CYS A 33 2.61 -2.96 9.14
CA CYS A 33 1.60 -1.92 8.93
C CYS A 33 0.33 -2.16 9.77
N PHE A 34 -0.14 -3.41 9.86
CA PHE A 34 -1.28 -3.75 10.71
C PHE A 34 -1.03 -3.34 12.15
N GLU A 35 0.13 -3.69 12.73
CA GLU A 35 0.47 -3.32 14.11
C GLU A 35 0.64 -1.81 14.27
N ALA A 36 1.29 -1.13 13.32
CA ALA A 36 1.56 0.30 13.40
C ALA A 36 0.28 1.16 13.37
N PHE A 37 -0.73 0.75 12.60
CA PHE A 37 -1.94 1.55 12.37
C PHE A 37 -3.21 1.02 13.05
N ARG A 38 -3.14 -0.13 13.74
CA ARG A 38 -4.28 -0.85 14.35
C ARG A 38 -5.26 0.05 15.10
N ASP A 39 -4.74 0.89 16.00
CA ASP A 39 -5.52 1.74 16.90
C ASP A 39 -5.43 3.23 16.54
N SER A 40 -5.01 3.55 15.31
CA SER A 40 -4.86 4.93 14.86
C SER A 40 -6.12 5.41 14.11
N PRO A 41 -6.45 6.72 14.15
CA PRO A 41 -7.62 7.31 13.48
C PRO A 41 -7.38 7.48 11.97
N VAL A 42 -7.04 6.39 11.29
CA VAL A 42 -6.81 6.34 9.85
C VAL A 42 -7.56 5.16 9.25
N THR A 43 -7.94 5.31 7.99
CA THR A 43 -8.44 4.21 7.17
C THR A 43 -7.34 3.84 6.17
N VAL A 44 -7.01 2.55 6.10
CA VAL A 44 -5.95 2.06 5.23
C VAL A 44 -6.55 1.26 4.08
N ILE A 45 -6.19 1.64 2.86
CA ILE A 45 -6.43 0.84 1.66
C ILE A 45 -5.12 0.16 1.28
N LEU A 46 -5.11 -1.16 1.36
CA LEU A 46 -3.93 -1.98 1.10
C LEU A 46 -4.13 -2.78 -0.18
N ALA A 47 -3.33 -2.48 -1.21
CA ALA A 47 -3.27 -3.25 -2.45
C ALA A 47 -2.12 -4.26 -2.39
N VAL A 48 -2.46 -5.56 -2.29
CA VAL A 48 -1.47 -6.65 -2.11
C VAL A 48 -1.09 -7.38 -3.40
N GLY A 49 -1.73 -7.06 -4.52
CA GLY A 49 -1.47 -7.70 -5.81
C GLY A 49 -2.25 -9.01 -6.03
N LYS A 50 -2.39 -9.40 -7.30
CA LYS A 50 -3.22 -10.54 -7.73
C LYS A 50 -2.72 -11.91 -7.25
N CYS A 51 -1.41 -12.05 -7.04
CA CYS A 51 -0.78 -13.31 -6.68
C CYS A 51 -0.66 -13.52 -5.16
N THR A 52 -1.26 -12.64 -4.35
CA THR A 52 -1.19 -12.71 -2.90
C THR A 52 -2.47 -13.34 -2.36
N ASP A 53 -2.35 -14.48 -1.67
CA ASP A 53 -3.47 -15.10 -0.98
C ASP A 53 -3.85 -14.26 0.24
N SER A 54 -5.10 -13.83 0.32
CA SER A 54 -5.61 -13.06 1.45
C SER A 54 -5.71 -13.91 2.74
N ASN A 55 -5.86 -15.23 2.61
CA ASN A 55 -6.02 -16.13 3.76
C ASN A 55 -4.75 -16.28 4.61
N GLN A 56 -3.59 -15.87 4.10
CA GLN A 56 -2.35 -15.88 4.89
C GLN A 56 -2.34 -14.80 5.98
N PHE A 57 -3.15 -13.75 5.83
CA PHE A 57 -3.26 -12.67 6.80
C PHE A 57 -4.35 -12.97 7.81
N LYS A 58 -3.94 -13.14 9.08
CA LYS A 58 -4.87 -13.29 10.21
C LYS A 58 -4.95 -11.97 10.97
N ASN A 59 -6.10 -11.72 11.60
CA ASN A 59 -6.31 -10.57 12.49
C ASN A 59 -6.08 -9.20 11.84
N ILE A 60 -6.54 -9.04 10.60
CA ILE A 60 -6.52 -7.74 9.89
C ILE A 60 -7.31 -6.72 10.73
N PRO A 61 -6.72 -5.56 11.08
CA PRO A 61 -7.43 -4.56 11.87
C PRO A 61 -8.67 -4.01 11.15
N PRO A 62 -9.72 -3.59 11.88
CA PRO A 62 -10.99 -3.17 11.29
C PRO A 62 -10.87 -1.92 10.39
N ASN A 63 -9.82 -1.11 10.59
CA ASN A 63 -9.54 0.07 9.78
C ASN A 63 -8.75 -0.24 8.48
N PHE A 64 -8.43 -1.50 8.21
CA PHE A 64 -7.78 -1.93 6.97
C PHE A 64 -8.79 -2.53 5.99
N ARG A 65 -8.68 -2.11 4.74
CA ARG A 65 -9.35 -2.72 3.60
C ARG A 65 -8.31 -3.24 2.63
N MET A 66 -8.24 -4.56 2.55
CA MET A 66 -7.26 -5.25 1.74
C MET A 66 -7.88 -5.71 0.42
N TYR A 67 -7.19 -5.42 -0.68
CA TYR A 67 -7.62 -5.77 -2.03
C TYR A 67 -6.46 -6.36 -2.83
N ASN A 68 -6.73 -7.35 -3.66
CA ASN A 68 -5.75 -7.85 -4.63
C ASN A 68 -5.47 -6.86 -5.76
N TYR A 69 -6.39 -5.94 -6.03
CA TYR A 69 -6.26 -4.89 -7.02
C TYR A 69 -7.19 -3.72 -6.71
N VAL A 70 -6.75 -2.51 -6.99
CA VAL A 70 -7.54 -1.28 -6.88
C VAL A 70 -7.25 -0.37 -8.09
N PRO A 71 -8.19 0.50 -8.49
CA PRO A 71 -7.89 1.59 -9.42
C PRO A 71 -7.04 2.66 -8.70
N GLN A 72 -5.71 2.52 -8.77
CA GLN A 72 -4.75 3.34 -7.99
C GLN A 72 -4.97 4.85 -8.12
N LEU A 73 -5.27 5.37 -9.32
CA LEU A 73 -5.51 6.80 -9.55
C LEU A 73 -6.75 7.29 -8.80
N ASP A 74 -7.80 6.48 -8.70
CA ASP A 74 -9.01 6.82 -7.94
C ASP A 74 -8.71 6.89 -6.45
N ILE A 75 -7.87 5.99 -5.94
CA ILE A 75 -7.49 6.00 -4.53
C ILE A 75 -6.59 7.21 -4.21
N LEU A 76 -5.62 7.52 -5.08
CA LEU A 76 -4.70 8.64 -4.89
C LEU A 76 -5.41 10.00 -4.85
N GLN A 77 -6.54 10.17 -5.54
CA GLN A 77 -7.36 11.38 -5.45
C GLN A 77 -7.90 11.67 -4.04
N HIS A 78 -7.97 10.65 -3.19
CA HIS A 78 -8.53 10.75 -1.83
C HIS A 78 -7.50 10.47 -0.73
N ALA A 79 -6.28 10.07 -1.09
CA ALA A 79 -5.24 9.67 -0.16
C ALA A 79 -4.58 10.89 0.50
N ASP A 80 -4.40 10.80 1.81
CA ASP A 80 -3.63 11.75 2.60
C ASP A 80 -2.14 11.35 2.68
N LEU A 81 -1.83 10.07 2.48
CA LEU A 81 -0.48 9.50 2.45
C LEU A 81 -0.42 8.30 1.52
N PHE A 82 0.65 8.18 0.74
CA PHE A 82 0.93 7.01 -0.08
C PHE A 82 2.20 6.28 0.39
N ILE A 83 2.04 5.06 0.90
CA ILE A 83 3.16 4.18 1.25
C ILE A 83 3.45 3.27 0.05
N THR A 84 4.66 3.37 -0.49
CA THR A 84 5.00 2.75 -1.77
C THR A 84 6.45 2.30 -1.83
N HIS A 85 6.75 1.36 -2.72
CA HIS A 85 8.13 0.96 -3.05
C HIS A 85 8.91 2.02 -3.85
N GLY A 86 8.26 3.09 -4.30
CA GLY A 86 8.91 4.18 -5.04
C GLY A 86 9.11 3.90 -6.53
N GLY A 87 8.35 2.97 -7.12
CA GLY A 87 8.37 2.75 -8.57
C GLY A 87 8.04 4.03 -9.35
N MET A 88 8.63 4.18 -10.55
CA MET A 88 8.57 5.43 -11.34
C MET A 88 7.13 5.87 -11.65
N ASN A 89 6.24 4.95 -12.04
CA ASN A 89 4.84 5.26 -12.33
C ASN A 89 4.12 5.72 -11.06
N SER A 90 4.19 4.93 -9.99
CA SER A 90 3.57 5.26 -8.69
C SER A 90 4.06 6.60 -8.15
N SER A 91 5.36 6.90 -8.28
CA SER A 91 5.93 8.19 -7.88
C SER A 91 5.39 9.35 -8.71
N SER A 92 5.25 9.17 -10.02
CA SER A 92 4.72 10.20 -10.93
C SER A 92 3.24 10.47 -10.66
N GLU A 93 2.46 9.42 -10.40
CA GLU A 93 1.04 9.52 -10.06
C GLU A 93 0.83 10.19 -8.69
N SER A 94 1.63 9.85 -7.69
CA SER A 94 1.59 10.51 -6.38
C SER A 94 1.90 12.00 -6.49
N LEU A 95 2.92 12.35 -7.29
CA LEU A 95 3.28 13.73 -7.56
C LEU A 95 2.15 14.48 -8.27
N TYR A 96 1.51 13.83 -9.26
CA TYR A 96 0.38 14.40 -10.00
C TYR A 96 -0.80 14.78 -9.09
N PHE A 97 -1.12 13.92 -8.10
CA PHE A 97 -2.18 14.17 -7.13
C PHE A 97 -1.71 14.89 -5.85
N CYS A 98 -0.46 15.35 -5.81
CA CYS A 98 0.14 16.03 -4.65
C CYS A 98 0.05 15.22 -3.34
N VAL A 99 0.06 13.88 -3.43
CA VAL A 99 0.02 13.00 -2.26
C VAL A 99 1.44 12.79 -1.75
N PRO A 100 1.73 13.05 -0.46
CA PRO A 100 3.04 12.77 0.11
C PRO A 100 3.32 11.27 0.11
N MET A 101 4.58 10.91 -0.13
CA MET A 101 5.01 9.51 -0.17
C MET A 101 5.87 9.12 1.04
N LEU A 102 5.59 7.96 1.61
CA LEU A 102 6.53 7.21 2.44
C LEU A 102 7.10 6.07 1.59
N VAL A 103 8.37 6.18 1.22
CA VAL A 103 9.00 5.22 0.31
C VAL A 103 9.69 4.11 1.11
N ILE A 104 9.30 2.86 0.85
CA ILE A 104 9.87 1.63 1.40
C ILE A 104 10.51 0.84 0.26
N PRO A 105 11.79 1.07 -0.07
CA PRO A 105 12.42 0.45 -1.22
C PRO A 105 12.38 -1.07 -1.11
N VAL A 106 11.86 -1.73 -2.13
CA VAL A 106 11.97 -3.20 -2.24
C VAL A 106 13.21 -3.49 -3.06
N MET A 107 14.27 -3.98 -2.40
CA MET A 107 15.44 -4.48 -3.09
C MET A 107 15.06 -5.80 -3.78
N GLY A 108 14.81 -5.75 -5.09
CA GLY A 108 14.97 -6.93 -5.91
C GLY A 108 16.45 -7.30 -5.88
N GLU A 109 16.76 -8.58 -5.61
CA GLU A 109 18.10 -9.17 -5.70
C GLU A 109 18.80 -8.78 -7.03
N GLN A 110 19.47 -7.64 -7.08
CA GLN A 110 20.64 -7.47 -7.92
C GLN A 110 21.81 -7.83 -7.01
N PRO A 111 22.42 -9.03 -7.12
CA PRO A 111 23.72 -9.22 -6.52
C PRO A 111 24.60 -8.13 -7.12
N ILE A 112 25.02 -7.19 -6.28
CA ILE A 112 26.05 -6.25 -6.67
C ILE A 112 27.30 -7.13 -6.83
N ILE A 113 27.54 -7.57 -8.06
CA ILE A 113 28.82 -8.18 -8.42
C ILE A 113 29.80 -7.01 -8.49
N LEU A 114 30.27 -6.58 -7.33
CA LEU A 114 31.55 -5.89 -7.23
C LEU A 114 32.61 -6.97 -7.47
N LYS A 115 32.93 -7.20 -8.76
CA LYS A 115 34.19 -7.86 -9.11
C LYS A 115 35.30 -6.87 -8.76
N GLY A 116 36.13 -7.26 -7.79
CA GLY A 116 37.42 -6.65 -7.51
C GLY A 116 38.44 -6.90 -8.61
#